data_AF-A0A9X9LS78-F1
#
_entry.id   AF-A0A9X9LS78-F1
#
_cell.length_a   1.000
_cell.length_b   1.000
_cell.length_c   1.000
_cell.angle_alpha   90.00
_cell.angle_beta   90.00
_cell.angle_gamma   90.00
#
_symmetry.space_group_name_H-M   'P 1'
#
loop_
_entity.id
_entity.type
_entity.pdbx_description
1 polymer ?
#
loop_
_entity_poly.entity_id
_entity_poly.type
_entity_poly.pdbx_seq_one_letter_code
_entity_poly.pdbx_strand_id
1 'polypeptide(L)'
;MDRTAGKELALAPLQDWGEETEDGAVYSVSLRRQLSQRLSPRAGPGGSQASNPAADAFLHYRTSKVRALRAARLERLVQELVSGDREQDPGFVPAFLATHRAFVSTARVLGLLLPPPPPPLPPGSVPRGNLRVLTPRLDPAFPPPKRPLASLFT
;
A
#
# COMPACT_ATOMS: atom_id res chain seq x y z
N MET A 1 -42.72 22.66 27.93
CA MET A 1 -42.75 21.22 28.22
C MET A 1 -43.01 20.58 26.86
N ASP A 2 -42.10 19.88 26.19
CA ASP A 2 -41.05 18.99 26.67
C ASP A 2 -39.86 18.95 25.70
N ARG A 3 -38.64 19.04 26.27
CA ARG A 3 -37.42 18.59 25.60
C ARG A 3 -37.44 17.06 25.61
N THR A 4 -37.69 16.43 24.48
CA THR A 4 -37.37 15.00 24.27
C THR A 4 -36.11 14.87 23.41
N ALA A 5 -35.04 15.53 23.86
CA ALA A 5 -33.69 15.12 23.57
C ALA A 5 -33.37 13.93 24.51
N GLY A 6 -33.66 12.72 24.08
CA GLY A 6 -33.40 11.57 24.92
C GLY A 6 -33.85 10.24 24.33
N LYS A 7 -32.85 9.41 24.05
CA LYS A 7 -32.92 7.95 23.88
C LYS A 7 -33.09 7.41 22.45
N GLU A 8 -32.23 7.89 21.55
CA GLU A 8 -31.65 7.00 20.52
C GLU A 8 -30.12 7.18 20.46
N LEU A 9 -29.48 7.35 21.61
CA LEU A 9 -28.03 7.11 21.75
C LEU A 9 -27.80 5.61 21.99
N ALA A 10 -28.36 4.79 21.12
CA ALA A 10 -28.08 3.37 21.04
C ALA A 10 -26.65 3.20 20.51
N LEU A 11 -25.66 3.48 21.37
CA LEU A 11 -24.26 3.14 21.20
C LEU A 11 -23.73 3.31 19.77
N ALA A 12 -23.96 4.47 19.13
CA ALA A 12 -23.31 4.76 17.85
C ALA A 12 -21.80 4.54 18.07
N PRO A 13 -21.16 3.57 17.38
CA PRO A 13 -19.75 3.25 17.62
C PRO A 13 -18.81 4.41 17.28
N LEU A 14 -19.35 5.52 16.78
CA LEU A 14 -18.67 6.70 16.29
C LEU A 14 -19.35 7.93 16.92
N GLN A 15 -18.60 8.71 17.69
CA GLN A 15 -19.04 9.99 18.22
C GLN A 15 -18.28 11.11 17.51
N ASP A 16 -18.96 12.14 17.01
CA ASP A 16 -18.31 13.29 16.38
C ASP A 16 -17.72 14.23 17.45
N TRP A 17 -16.48 14.69 17.22
CA TRP A 17 -15.72 15.57 18.12
C TRP A 17 -15.51 16.97 17.55
N GLY A 18 -15.76 17.18 16.26
CA GLY A 18 -15.67 18.48 15.60
C GLY A 18 -14.74 18.46 14.39
N GLU A 19 -14.28 19.65 14.00
CA GLU A 19 -13.42 19.87 12.85
C GLU A 19 -12.06 20.42 13.27
N GLU A 20 -10.98 19.91 12.67
CA GLU A 20 -9.60 20.36 12.86
C GLU A 20 -9.06 20.85 11.50
N THR A 21 -8.50 22.06 11.47
CA THR A 21 -7.79 22.58 10.27
C THR A 21 -6.29 22.48 10.50
N GLU A 22 -5.58 21.77 9.62
CA GLU A 22 -4.14 21.55 9.69
C GLU A 22 -3.51 21.73 8.30
N ASP A 23 -2.52 22.62 8.18
CA ASP A 23 -1.78 22.89 6.93
C ASP A 23 -2.67 23.12 5.68
N GLY A 24 -3.78 23.84 5.85
CA GLY A 24 -4.75 24.11 4.79
C GLY A 24 -5.61 22.91 4.39
N ALA A 25 -5.55 21.81 5.14
CA ALA A 25 -6.48 20.70 5.09
C ALA A 25 -7.48 20.77 6.26
N VAL A 26 -8.72 20.38 5.98
CA VAL A 26 -9.83 20.36 6.92
C VAL A 26 -10.16 18.90 7.22
N TYR A 27 -10.18 18.53 8.49
CA TYR A 27 -10.44 17.17 8.98
C TYR A 27 -11.65 17.18 9.90
N SER A 28 -12.58 16.25 9.73
CA SER A 28 -13.57 15.95 10.77
C SER A 28 -13.05 14.87 11.70
N VAL A 29 -13.09 15.12 13.00
CA VAL A 29 -12.63 14.20 14.04
C VAL A 29 -13.82 13.49 14.66
N SER A 30 -13.68 12.18 14.82
CA SER A 30 -14.62 11.35 15.53
C SER A 30 -13.89 10.38 16.46
N LEU A 31 -14.54 9.91 17.52
CA LEU A 31 -14.03 8.88 18.40
C LEU A 31 -14.80 7.59 18.14
N ARG A 32 -14.06 6.56 17.72
CA ARG A 32 -14.59 5.25 17.43
C ARG A 32 -14.37 4.32 18.60
N ARG A 33 -15.41 3.62 19.05
CA ARG A 33 -15.31 2.56 20.06
C ARG A 33 -15.28 1.20 19.36
N GLN A 34 -14.16 0.50 19.46
CA GLN A 34 -13.92 -0.78 18.82
C GLN A 34 -13.76 -1.86 19.89
N LEU A 35 -14.37 -3.02 19.67
CA LEU A 35 -14.13 -4.18 20.53
C LEU A 35 -12.68 -4.63 20.34
N SER A 36 -11.89 -4.59 21.41
CA SER A 36 -10.54 -5.13 21.36
C SER A 36 -10.64 -6.65 21.49
N GLN A 37 -10.36 -7.35 20.40
CA GLN A 37 -10.09 -8.79 20.43
C GLN A 37 -8.71 -9.00 21.06
N ARG A 38 -8.61 -8.83 22.38
CA ARG A 38 -7.46 -9.32 23.12
C ARG A 38 -7.64 -10.83 23.15
N LEU A 39 -7.13 -11.52 22.13
CA LEU A 39 -6.88 -12.95 22.21
C LEU A 39 -6.00 -13.13 23.44
N SER A 40 -6.56 -13.62 24.54
CA SER A 40 -5.77 -14.00 25.70
C SER A 40 -4.65 -14.92 25.21
N PRO A 41 -3.36 -14.64 25.51
CA PRO A 41 -2.30 -15.59 25.21
C PRO A 41 -2.56 -16.79 26.11
N ARG A 42 -3.27 -17.80 25.60
CA ARG A 42 -3.46 -19.03 26.33
C ARG A 42 -3.20 -20.24 25.46
N ALA A 43 -2.24 -20.99 25.99
CA ALA A 43 -1.92 -22.39 25.77
C ALA A 43 -1.16 -22.70 24.47
N GLY A 44 0.15 -22.88 24.65
CA GLY A 44 0.89 -23.84 23.84
C GLY A 44 0.21 -25.22 23.89
N PRO A 45 0.55 -26.10 22.93
CA PRO A 45 -0.17 -27.36 22.72
C PRO A 45 0.16 -28.33 23.87
N GLY A 46 -0.70 -28.41 24.90
CA GLY A 46 -0.50 -29.42 25.94
C GLY A 46 -1.14 -29.20 27.31
N GLY A 47 -2.23 -28.44 27.43
CA GLY A 47 -2.87 -28.22 28.74
C GLY A 47 -4.38 -28.27 28.66
N SER A 48 -4.97 -29.42 28.95
CA SER A 48 -6.38 -29.55 29.29
C SER A 48 -6.70 -28.66 30.50
N GLN A 49 -7.25 -27.47 30.27
CA GLN A 49 -7.94 -26.73 31.32
C GLN A 49 -9.30 -26.33 30.77
N ALA A 50 -10.34 -26.83 31.44
CA ALA A 50 -11.73 -26.49 31.20
C ALA A 50 -11.85 -24.97 30.96
N SER A 51 -12.34 -24.60 29.79
CA SER A 51 -12.72 -23.23 29.45
C SER A 51 -13.82 -22.83 30.43
N ASN A 52 -13.46 -22.06 31.46
CA ASN A 52 -14.42 -21.51 32.40
C ASN A 52 -15.17 -20.40 31.65
N PRO A 53 -16.46 -20.55 31.28
CA PRO A 53 -17.16 -19.58 30.43
C PRO A 53 -17.37 -18.23 31.14
N ALA A 54 -17.13 -18.18 32.46
CA ALA A 54 -17.18 -16.97 33.27
C ALA A 54 -15.97 -16.04 33.10
N ALA A 55 -14.83 -16.53 32.58
CA ALA A 55 -13.63 -15.73 32.37
C ALA A 55 -13.64 -14.92 31.05
N ASP A 56 -14.59 -15.21 30.15
CA ASP A 56 -14.80 -14.51 28.87
C ASP A 56 -15.81 -13.35 28.95
N ALA A 57 -16.31 -13.02 30.16
CA ALA A 57 -17.45 -12.10 30.31
C ALA A 57 -17.12 -10.61 30.18
N PHE A 58 -15.84 -10.22 30.05
CA PHE A 58 -15.45 -8.81 29.93
C PHE A 58 -15.07 -8.46 28.49
N LEU A 59 -16.03 -7.92 27.75
CA LEU A 59 -15.78 -7.26 26.47
C LEU A 59 -14.87 -6.05 26.70
N HIS A 60 -13.62 -6.16 26.28
CA HIS A 60 -12.69 -5.04 26.32
C HIS A 60 -12.95 -4.13 25.12
N TYR A 61 -13.17 -2.84 25.36
CA TYR A 61 -13.34 -1.84 24.32
C TYR A 61 -12.14 -0.92 24.29
N ARG A 62 -11.63 -0.65 23.09
CA ARG A 62 -10.69 0.44 22.83
C ARG A 62 -11.45 1.60 22.20
N THR A 63 -11.17 2.82 22.64
CA THR A 63 -11.54 4.03 21.90
C THR A 63 -10.35 4.48 21.03
N SER A 64 -10.62 4.86 19.79
CA SER A 64 -9.62 5.37 18.84
C SER A 64 -10.14 6.66 18.21
N LYS A 65 -9.29 7.69 18.18
CA LYS A 65 -9.56 8.91 17.41
C LYS A 65 -9.47 8.55 15.93
N VAL A 66 -10.45 8.97 15.15
CA VAL A 66 -10.49 8.84 13.69
C VAL A 66 -10.60 10.24 13.09
N ARG A 67 -9.68 10.57 12.18
CA ARG A 67 -9.65 11.81 11.41
C ARG A 67 -10.05 11.49 9.97
N ALA A 68 -11.17 12.06 9.53
CA ALA A 68 -11.62 11.96 8.15
C ALA A 68 -11.36 13.28 7.43
N LEU A 69 -10.58 13.22 6.34
CA LEU A 69 -10.24 14.39 5.56
C LEU A 69 -11.45 14.91 4.77
N ARG A 70 -11.82 16.18 4.96
CA ARG A 70 -12.96 16.85 4.34
C ARG A 70 -12.57 17.68 3.13
N ALA A 71 -11.49 18.44 3.23
CA ALA A 71 -10.99 19.27 2.15
C ALA A 71 -9.47 19.40 2.28
N ALA A 72 -8.75 19.35 1.17
CA ALA A 72 -7.30 19.54 1.16
C ALA A 72 -6.82 19.92 -0.23
N ARG A 73 -5.58 20.40 -0.31
CA ARG A 73 -4.84 20.49 -1.57
C ARG A 73 -4.40 19.09 -2.04
N LEU A 74 -4.07 18.97 -3.33
CA LEU A 74 -3.69 17.69 -3.93
C LEU A 74 -2.49 17.05 -3.22
N GLU A 75 -1.48 17.84 -2.85
CA GLU A 75 -0.27 17.37 -2.18
C GLU A 75 -0.63 16.71 -0.84
N ARG A 76 -1.57 17.31 -0.10
CA ARG A 76 -2.07 16.77 1.17
C ARG A 76 -2.94 15.53 0.98
N LEU A 77 -3.79 15.48 -0.05
CA LEU A 77 -4.54 14.27 -0.41
C LEU A 77 -3.62 13.09 -0.73
N VAL A 78 -2.52 13.35 -1.44
CA VAL A 78 -1.52 12.31 -1.78
C VAL A 78 -0.72 11.89 -0.55
N GLN A 79 -0.36 12.82 0.33
CA GLN A 79 0.28 12.47 1.61
C GLN A 79 -0.64 11.58 2.45
N GLU A 80 -1.91 11.96 2.57
CA GLU A 80 -2.93 11.19 3.28
C GLU A 80 -3.07 9.77 2.70
N LEU A 81 -2.89 9.59 1.38
CA LEU A 81 -2.91 8.26 0.75
C LEU A 81 -1.79 7.33 1.24
N VAL A 82 -0.67 7.90 1.72
CA VAL A 82 0.55 7.16 2.11
C VAL A 82 0.78 7.17 3.63
N SER A 83 0.08 8.03 4.39
CA SER A 83 0.24 8.18 5.85
C SER A 83 0.11 6.86 6.63
N GLY A 84 -0.76 5.95 6.17
CA GLY A 84 -0.93 4.62 6.77
C GLY A 84 -1.32 4.63 8.25
N ASP A 85 -1.81 5.78 8.74
CA ASP A 85 -2.11 5.99 10.15
C ASP A 85 -3.38 5.22 10.53
N ARG A 86 -3.39 4.63 11.73
CA ARG A 86 -4.57 3.98 12.30
C ARG A 86 -5.64 4.98 12.70
N GLU A 87 -5.27 6.25 12.88
CA GLU A 87 -6.21 7.35 13.11
C GLU A 87 -6.88 7.83 11.83
N GLN A 88 -6.40 7.44 10.64
CA GLN A 88 -6.98 7.86 9.38
C GLN A 88 -8.29 7.13 9.09
N ASP A 89 -9.22 7.81 8.41
CA ASP A 89 -10.43 7.19 7.89
C ASP A 89 -10.11 6.05 6.88
N PRO A 90 -10.48 4.79 7.18
CA PRO A 90 -10.26 3.68 6.26
C PRO A 90 -11.03 3.81 4.94
N GLY A 91 -12.07 4.66 4.88
CA GLY A 91 -12.82 4.96 3.68
C GLY A 91 -12.10 5.90 2.71
N PHE A 92 -11.07 6.63 3.17
CA PHE A 92 -10.39 7.64 2.37
C PHE A 92 -9.71 7.06 1.13
N VAL A 93 -8.88 6.03 1.29
CA VAL A 93 -8.15 5.39 0.19
C VAL A 93 -9.07 4.90 -0.93
N PRO A 94 -10.11 4.06 -0.67
CA PRO A 94 -10.99 3.61 -1.73
C PRO A 94 -11.81 4.75 -2.35
N ALA A 95 -12.28 5.72 -1.55
CA ALA A 95 -13.03 6.87 -2.07
C ALA A 95 -12.16 7.75 -2.99
N PHE A 96 -10.92 8.04 -2.58
CA PHE A 96 -9.97 8.80 -3.39
C PHE A 96 -9.68 8.08 -4.71
N LEU A 97 -9.33 6.79 -4.66
CA LEU A 97 -9.03 6.01 -5.88
C LEU A 97 -10.22 5.94 -6.84
N ALA A 98 -11.45 5.82 -6.32
CA ALA A 98 -12.67 5.81 -7.13
C ALA A 98 -12.98 7.15 -7.81
N THR A 99 -12.64 8.28 -7.17
CA THR A 99 -13.13 9.61 -7.57
C THR A 99 -12.05 10.56 -8.07
N HIS A 100 -10.75 10.26 -7.91
CA HIS A 100 -9.66 11.18 -8.23
C HIS A 100 -9.72 11.72 -9.66
N ARG A 101 -10.15 10.91 -10.64
CA ARG A 101 -10.22 11.30 -12.06
C ARG A 101 -11.18 12.46 -12.33
N ALA A 102 -12.08 12.78 -11.41
CA ALA A 102 -12.98 13.93 -11.53
C ALA A 102 -12.26 15.28 -11.33
N PHE A 103 -11.15 15.30 -10.59
CA PHE A 103 -10.44 16.54 -10.24
C PHE A 103 -8.94 16.52 -10.53
N VAL A 104 -8.35 15.34 -10.77
CA VAL A 104 -6.91 15.20 -11.06
C VAL A 104 -6.64 14.03 -12.01
N SER A 105 -5.69 14.19 -12.92
CA SER A 105 -5.25 13.09 -13.78
C SER A 105 -4.43 12.07 -12.99
N THR A 106 -4.57 10.78 -13.33
CA THR A 106 -3.78 9.70 -12.71
C THR A 106 -2.27 9.93 -12.88
N ALA A 107 -1.84 10.49 -14.02
CA ALA A 107 -0.44 10.84 -14.25
C ALA A 107 0.09 11.86 -13.23
N ARG A 108 -0.73 12.87 -12.86
CA ARG A 108 -0.34 13.86 -11.86
C ARG A 108 -0.25 13.25 -10.46
N VAL A 109 -1.19 12.37 -10.08
CA VAL A 109 -1.14 11.64 -8.80
C VAL A 109 0.11 10.76 -8.73
N LEU A 110 0.39 9.98 -9.78
CA LEU A 110 1.58 9.14 -9.86
C LEU A 110 2.87 9.96 -9.83
N GLY A 111 2.91 11.12 -10.48
CA GLY A 111 4.06 12.02 -10.44
C GLY A 111 4.34 12.60 -9.05
N LEU A 112 3.36 12.62 -8.14
CA LEU A 112 3.54 13.03 -6.75
C LEU A 112 3.94 11.85 -5.84
N LEU A 113 3.55 10.62 -6.21
CA LEU A 113 3.86 9.41 -5.45
C LEU A 113 5.22 8.81 -5.80
N LEU A 114 5.63 8.92 -7.07
CA LEU A 114 6.84 8.30 -7.58
C LEU A 114 8.03 9.26 -7.44
N PRO A 115 9.24 8.73 -7.14
CA PRO A 115 10.45 9.53 -7.18
C PRO A 115 10.68 10.08 -8.61
N PRO A 116 11.35 11.23 -8.74
CA PRO A 116 11.66 11.79 -10.05
C PRO A 116 12.44 10.76 -10.89
N PRO A 117 12.20 10.70 -12.21
CA PRO A 117 12.91 9.77 -13.07
C PRO A 117 14.42 10.02 -12.97
N PRO A 118 15.24 8.95 -12.96
CA PRO A 118 16.69 9.12 -12.93
C PRO A 118 17.13 9.96 -14.13
N PRO A 119 18.13 10.84 -13.95
CA PRO A 119 18.64 11.64 -15.05
C PRO A 119 19.07 10.74 -16.21
N PRO A 120 18.89 11.17 -17.47
CA PRO A 120 19.35 10.41 -18.62
C PRO A 120 20.85 10.15 -18.45
N LEU A 121 21.23 8.88 -18.54
CA LEU A 121 22.61 8.46 -18.41
C LEU A 121 23.47 9.25 -19.41
N PRO A 122 24.65 9.74 -19.00
CA PRO A 122 25.53 10.44 -19.91
C PRO A 122 25.82 9.54 -21.13
N PRO A 123 25.82 10.09 -22.36
CA PRO A 123 26.12 9.33 -23.55
C PRO A 123 27.55 8.76 -23.41
N GLY A 124 27.66 7.45 -23.19
CA GLY A 124 28.94 6.75 -23.04
C GLY A 124 29.04 5.79 -21.84
N SER A 125 28.11 5.82 -20.88
CA SER A 125 28.08 4.81 -19.81
C SER A 125 27.39 3.52 -20.28
N VAL A 126 28.02 2.83 -21.22
CA VAL A 126 27.75 1.40 -21.42
C VAL A 126 28.15 0.68 -20.12
N PRO A 127 27.26 -0.08 -19.46
CA PRO A 127 27.70 -0.98 -18.41
C PRO A 127 28.67 -1.94 -19.10
N ARG A 128 29.94 -1.86 -18.70
CA ARG A 128 31.02 -2.75 -19.14
C ARG A 128 30.65 -4.16 -18.66
N GLY A 129 29.74 -4.79 -19.39
CA GLY A 129 29.53 -6.22 -19.34
C GLY A 129 30.89 -6.83 -19.59
N ASN A 130 31.33 -7.65 -18.65
CA ASN A 130 32.49 -8.51 -18.83
C ASN A 130 32.15 -9.49 -19.96
N LEU A 131 32.24 -9.03 -21.21
CA LEU A 131 32.40 -9.87 -22.37
C LEU A 131 33.77 -10.54 -22.19
N ARG A 132 33.79 -11.64 -21.45
CA ARG A 132 34.70 -12.74 -21.78
C ARG A 132 34.26 -13.22 -23.16
N VAL A 133 34.68 -12.49 -24.18
CA VAL A 133 34.72 -12.98 -25.55
C VAL A 133 35.62 -14.20 -25.48
N LEU A 134 35.01 -15.39 -25.53
CA LEU A 134 35.73 -16.59 -25.94
C LEU A 134 36.14 -16.33 -27.38
N THR A 135 37.35 -15.83 -27.56
CA THR A 135 38.04 -15.79 -28.84
C THR A 135 38.11 -17.22 -29.36
N PRO A 136 37.50 -17.55 -30.52
CA PRO A 136 37.87 -18.78 -31.20
C PRO A 136 39.29 -18.56 -31.73
N ARG A 137 40.27 -19.19 -31.06
CA ARG A 137 41.65 -19.26 -31.50
C ARG A 137 41.67 -19.95 -32.87
N LEU A 138 41.98 -19.20 -33.92
CA LEU A 138 42.18 -19.76 -35.25
C LEU A 138 43.53 -20.49 -35.25
N ASP A 139 43.52 -21.81 -35.01
CA ASP A 139 44.70 -22.66 -35.16
C ASP A 139 44.94 -22.92 -36.66
N PRO A 140 46.07 -22.48 -37.26
CA PRO A 140 46.34 -22.67 -38.68
C PRO A 140 47.06 -24.01 -38.88
N ALA A 141 46.37 -25.13 -38.68
CA ALA A 141 46.93 -26.44 -38.98
C ALA A 141 45.85 -27.52 -39.15
N PHE A 142 45.00 -27.39 -40.16
CA PHE A 142 44.29 -28.58 -40.68
C PHE A 142 43.96 -28.39 -42.18
N PRO A 143 44.48 -29.25 -43.08
CA PRO A 143 44.19 -29.13 -44.51
C PRO A 143 42.73 -29.53 -44.81
N PRO A 144 42.09 -28.92 -45.82
CA PRO A 144 40.67 -29.14 -46.09
C PRO A 144 40.41 -30.55 -46.66
N PRO A 145 39.25 -31.16 -46.35
CA PRO A 145 38.87 -32.45 -46.91
C PRO A 145 38.56 -32.34 -48.41
N LYS A 146 39.09 -33.27 -49.21
CA LYS A 146 38.83 -33.43 -50.64
C LYS A 146 37.36 -33.83 -50.86
N ARG A 147 36.60 -32.99 -51.58
CA ARG A 147 35.22 -33.30 -51.99
C ARG A 147 35.24 -34.36 -53.10
N PRO A 148 34.43 -35.43 -53.03
CA PRO A 148 34.21 -36.30 -54.17
C PRO A 148 33.24 -35.62 -55.16
N LEU A 149 33.62 -35.63 -56.44
CA LEU A 149 32.81 -35.20 -57.59
C LEU A 149 31.66 -36.19 -57.80
N ALA A 150 30.44 -35.73 -57.55
CA ALA A 150 29.19 -36.26 -58.07
C ALA A 150 28.28 -35.04 -58.24
N SER A 151 27.52 -34.84 -59.30
CA SER A 151 27.26 -35.50 -60.59
C SER A 151 26.48 -34.44 -61.39
N LEU A 152 26.32 -34.60 -62.71
CA LEU A 152 25.18 -34.17 -63.56
C LEU A 152 25.74 -34.08 -65.00
N PHE A 153 25.48 -35.06 -65.88
CA PHE A 153 24.26 -35.12 -66.69
C PHE A 153 23.83 -33.74 -67.19
N THR A 154 24.27 -33.36 -68.39
CA THR A 154 23.46 -33.50 -69.61
C THR A 154 24.35 -33.64 -70.84
#